data_AF-A0A819M0I5-F1
#
_entry.id   AF-A0A819M0I5-F1
#
_cell.length_a   1.000
_cell.length_b   1.000
_cell.length_c   1.000
_cell.angle_alpha   90.00
_cell.angle_beta   90.00
_cell.angle_gamma   90.00
#
_symmetry.space_group_name_H-M   'P 1'
#
loop_
_entity.id
_entity.type
_entity.pdbx_description
1 polymer ?
#
loop_
_entity_poly.entity_id
_entity_poly.type
_entity_poly.pdbx_seq_one_letter_code
_entity_poly.pdbx_strand_id
1 'polypeptide(L)'
;MLIFDIFAIVLSIVIFCYFLLNRQARSKQKNHGWLILLIMNFFQLILDLPMPMSYYYLGTVWPTSNIYCTWWIWCEYSVNSISLFLMAWISIERHIIIFHPHAMLHASWRKRIFHFLIPIFCLIWAPLFFFVVVVINPQCTNVWDYNLITCGIPCYFTINILVQFDFIFDIVFPIIIIMIANLTLVIRVLSRRQAVNWRRHRKMVLQLWIVSSLYMGFWLPTTITQLIQMTIMPTFMIDQLATMQFVIYFIPLLLPMICLSALPELVKKIMDFIRFRRRNVINVVTFNRDARQTVPIVIVR
;
A
#
# COMPACT_ATOMS: atom_id res chain seq x y z
N MET A 1 12.11 3.81 -12.52
CA MET A 1 11.53 2.95 -11.46
C MET A 1 12.45 2.86 -10.25
N LEU A 2 13.71 2.44 -10.42
CA LEU A 2 14.69 2.31 -9.33
C LEU A 2 14.81 3.53 -8.40
N ILE A 3 14.86 4.76 -8.94
CA ILE A 3 14.92 5.98 -8.12
C ILE A 3 13.70 6.12 -7.22
N PHE A 4 12.51 5.81 -7.74
CA PHE A 4 11.26 5.85 -6.97
C PHE A 4 11.23 4.74 -5.92
N ASP A 5 11.78 3.58 -6.23
CA ASP A 5 11.85 2.45 -5.30
C ASP A 5 12.77 2.75 -4.11
N ILE A 6 14.01 3.18 -4.37
CA ILE A 6 14.95 3.61 -3.31
C ILE A 6 14.31 4.70 -2.45
N PHE A 7 13.65 5.67 -3.07
CA PHE A 7 12.94 6.73 -2.35
C PHE A 7 11.79 6.19 -1.49
N ALA A 8 10.98 5.27 -2.03
CA ALA A 8 9.88 4.64 -1.33
C ALA A 8 10.35 3.80 -0.14
N ILE A 9 11.43 3.03 -0.31
CA ILE A 9 12.06 2.22 0.76
C ILE A 9 12.57 3.13 1.88
N VAL A 10 13.33 4.18 1.55
CA VAL A 10 13.84 5.14 2.55
C VAL A 10 12.67 5.79 3.30
N LEU A 11 11.62 6.17 2.58
CA LEU A 11 10.45 6.79 3.20
C LEU A 11 9.70 5.81 4.13
N SER A 12 9.52 4.57 3.71
CA SER A 12 8.93 3.51 4.55
C SER A 12 9.74 3.28 5.82
N ILE A 13 11.06 3.23 5.73
CA ILE A 13 11.96 3.11 6.90
C ILE A 13 11.76 4.29 7.85
N VAL A 14 11.73 5.53 7.35
CA VAL A 14 11.47 6.73 8.17
C VAL A 14 10.12 6.63 8.90
N ILE A 15 9.08 6.18 8.20
CA ILE A 15 7.74 5.99 8.80
C ILE A 15 7.78 4.90 9.88
N PHE A 16 8.47 3.78 9.66
CA PHE A 16 8.61 2.73 10.67
C PHE A 16 9.41 3.21 11.88
N CYS A 17 10.54 3.90 11.69
CA CYS A 17 11.30 4.52 12.76
C CYS A 17 10.41 5.46 13.58
N TYR A 18 9.54 6.25 12.95
CA TYR A 18 8.58 7.10 13.66
C TYR A 18 7.62 6.30 14.54
N PHE A 19 7.03 5.20 14.04
CA PHE A 19 6.14 4.34 14.83
C PHE A 19 6.87 3.58 15.95
N LEU A 20 8.13 3.22 15.73
CA LEU A 20 8.99 2.58 16.72
C LEU A 20 9.38 3.54 17.85
N LEU A 21 9.71 4.80 17.52
CA LEU A 21 10.09 5.80 18.51
C LEU A 21 8.88 6.42 19.24
N ASN A 22 7.72 6.52 18.57
CA ASN A 22 6.54 7.18 19.15
C ASN A 22 5.49 6.16 19.63
N ARG A 23 5.60 5.73 20.89
CA ARG A 23 4.64 4.80 21.53
C ARG A 23 3.19 5.31 21.49
N GLN A 24 2.97 6.62 21.61
CA GLN A 24 1.63 7.19 21.54
C GLN A 24 1.03 7.10 20.14
N ALA A 25 1.84 7.28 19.09
CA ALA A 25 1.40 7.09 17.72
C ALA A 25 1.03 5.63 17.44
N ARG A 26 1.82 4.68 17.95
CA ARG A 26 1.56 3.24 17.80
C ARG A 26 0.29 2.81 18.53
N SER A 27 0.08 3.28 19.76
CA SER A 27 -1.07 2.88 20.58
C SER A 27 -2.42 3.39 20.07
N LYS A 28 -2.44 4.36 19.14
CA LYS A 28 -3.67 4.83 18.52
C LYS A 28 -4.18 3.74 17.58
N GLN A 29 -5.28 3.10 17.93
CA GLN A 29 -5.93 2.03 17.14
C GLN A 29 -6.11 2.39 15.66
N LYS A 30 -6.40 3.66 15.37
CA LYS A 30 -6.53 4.17 14.01
C LYS A 30 -5.28 3.94 13.15
N ASN A 31 -4.11 3.74 13.75
CA ASN A 31 -2.86 3.63 13.03
C ASN A 31 -2.47 2.17 12.76
N HIS A 32 -3.09 1.18 13.41
CA HIS A 32 -2.71 -0.22 13.25
C HIS A 32 -2.97 -0.73 11.84
N GLY A 33 -4.16 -0.51 11.26
CA GLY A 33 -4.46 -0.92 9.88
C GLY A 33 -3.48 -0.32 8.88
N TRP A 34 -3.17 0.98 9.03
CA TRP A 34 -2.16 1.65 8.20
C TRP A 34 -0.76 1.07 8.39
N LEU A 35 -0.38 0.72 9.61
CA LEU A 35 0.91 0.13 9.90
C LEU A 35 1.04 -1.26 9.25
N ILE A 36 0.00 -2.10 9.35
CA ILE A 36 -0.01 -3.43 8.70
C ILE A 36 0.07 -3.26 7.19
N LEU A 37 -0.72 -2.36 6.60
CA LEU A 37 -0.67 -2.08 5.15
C LEU A 37 0.72 -1.59 4.72
N LEU A 38 1.36 -0.72 5.50
CA LEU A 38 2.74 -0.28 5.24
C LEU A 38 3.77 -1.40 5.35
N ILE A 39 3.60 -2.34 6.28
CA ILE A 39 4.47 -3.52 6.40
C ILE A 39 4.34 -4.38 5.15
N MET A 40 3.12 -4.68 4.70
CA MET A 40 2.92 -5.48 3.49
C MET A 40 3.48 -4.76 2.25
N ASN A 41 3.26 -3.46 2.17
CA ASN A 41 3.85 -2.62 1.13
C ASN A 41 5.39 -2.64 1.13
N PHE A 42 6.02 -2.62 2.30
CA PHE A 42 7.46 -2.74 2.41
C PHE A 42 7.97 -4.11 1.95
N PHE A 43 7.22 -5.18 2.23
CA PHE A 43 7.51 -6.50 1.65
C PHE A 43 7.41 -6.48 0.12
N GLN A 44 6.42 -5.81 -0.47
CA GLN A 44 6.35 -5.66 -1.94
C GLN A 44 7.57 -4.93 -2.50
N LEU A 45 7.99 -3.84 -1.86
CA LEU A 45 9.15 -3.06 -2.31
C LEU A 45 10.46 -3.87 -2.26
N ILE A 46 10.64 -4.74 -1.25
CA ILE A 46 11.89 -5.49 -1.06
C ILE A 46 11.89 -6.84 -1.79
N LEU A 47 10.76 -7.55 -1.82
CA LEU A 47 10.71 -8.92 -2.32
C LEU A 47 10.17 -8.99 -3.75
N ASP A 48 9.14 -8.22 -4.06
CA ASP A 48 8.41 -8.35 -5.31
C ASP A 48 9.01 -7.44 -6.39
N LEU A 49 9.15 -6.15 -6.09
CA LEU A 49 9.57 -5.13 -7.05
C LEU A 49 10.97 -5.33 -7.67
N PRO A 50 11.99 -5.84 -6.96
CA PRO A 50 13.31 -6.04 -7.53
C PRO A 50 13.32 -7.12 -8.62
N MET A 51 12.38 -8.06 -8.60
CA MET A 51 12.38 -9.20 -9.51
C MET A 51 12.00 -8.79 -10.94
N PRO A 52 10.90 -8.04 -11.20
CA PRO A 52 10.66 -7.41 -12.49
C PRO A 52 11.80 -6.49 -12.93
N MET A 53 12.39 -5.71 -12.01
CA MET A 53 13.50 -4.81 -12.36
C MET A 53 14.73 -5.57 -12.84
N SER A 54 15.06 -6.70 -12.21
CA SER A 54 16.14 -7.58 -12.66
C SER A 54 15.84 -8.16 -14.04
N TYR A 55 14.59 -8.58 -14.29
CA TYR A 55 14.16 -9.05 -15.60
C TYR A 55 14.31 -7.97 -16.68
N TYR A 56 13.89 -6.73 -16.43
CA TYR A 56 14.06 -5.64 -17.40
C TYR A 56 15.53 -5.29 -17.67
N TYR A 57 16.42 -5.52 -16.70
CA TYR A 57 17.85 -5.30 -16.88
C TYR A 57 18.53 -6.42 -17.67
N LEU A 58 18.18 -7.68 -17.39
CA LEU A 58 18.84 -8.86 -17.98
C LEU A 58 18.15 -9.38 -19.25
N GLY A 59 16.88 -9.05 -19.47
CA GLY A 59 16.03 -9.63 -20.52
C GLY A 59 15.57 -11.06 -20.23
N THR A 60 15.90 -11.62 -19.07
CA THR A 60 15.53 -12.97 -18.64
C THR A 60 15.43 -13.05 -17.13
N VAL A 61 14.69 -14.04 -16.63
CA VAL A 61 14.56 -14.30 -15.20
C VAL A 61 15.84 -14.92 -14.64
N TRP A 62 16.40 -14.34 -13.58
CA TRP A 62 17.57 -14.89 -12.88
C TRP A 62 17.31 -14.99 -11.37
N PRO A 63 17.56 -16.15 -10.73
CA PRO A 63 18.06 -17.40 -11.31
C PRO A 63 17.00 -18.14 -12.16
N THR A 64 17.45 -18.82 -13.22
CA THR A 64 16.61 -19.67 -14.08
C THR A 64 16.30 -21.00 -13.38
N SER A 65 15.37 -20.98 -12.43
CA SER A 65 14.97 -22.15 -11.66
C SER A 65 13.46 -22.20 -11.46
N ASN A 66 12.87 -23.38 -11.63
CA ASN A 66 11.45 -23.62 -11.34
C ASN A 66 11.08 -23.22 -9.92
N ILE A 67 11.96 -23.50 -8.95
CA ILE A 67 11.72 -23.20 -7.53
C ILE A 67 11.60 -21.69 -7.34
N TYR A 68 12.52 -20.93 -7.95
CA TYR A 68 12.53 -19.47 -7.86
C TYR A 68 11.24 -18.85 -8.44
N CYS A 69 10.83 -19.29 -9.63
CA CYS A 69 9.60 -18.82 -10.27
C CYS A 69 8.34 -19.14 -9.45
N THR A 70 8.25 -20.36 -8.92
CA THR A 70 7.15 -20.76 -8.04
C THR A 70 7.06 -19.87 -6.80
N TRP A 71 8.18 -19.60 -6.13
CA TRP A 71 8.22 -18.73 -4.95
C TRP A 71 7.90 -17.27 -5.28
N TRP A 72 8.41 -16.76 -6.41
CA TRP A 72 8.14 -15.40 -6.84
C TRP A 72 6.64 -15.20 -7.09
N ILE A 73 6.03 -16.00 -7.97
CA ILE A 73 4.58 -15.90 -8.24
C ILE A 73 3.77 -16.06 -6.97
N TRP A 74 4.07 -17.06 -6.14
CA TRP A 74 3.37 -17.23 -4.87
C TRP A 74 3.45 -15.97 -4.00
N CYS A 75 4.63 -15.37 -3.87
CA CYS A 75 4.83 -14.17 -3.07
C CYS A 75 4.09 -12.96 -3.65
N GLU A 76 4.23 -12.71 -4.95
CA GLU A 76 3.60 -11.61 -5.66
C GLU A 76 2.07 -11.62 -5.49
N TYR A 77 1.43 -12.74 -5.85
CA TYR A 77 -0.03 -12.87 -5.79
C TYR A 77 -0.53 -12.76 -4.34
N SER A 78 0.17 -13.41 -3.40
CA SER A 78 -0.17 -13.35 -1.98
C SER A 78 -0.12 -11.93 -1.45
N VAL A 79 0.97 -11.19 -1.67
CA VAL A 79 1.15 -9.86 -1.09
C VAL A 79 0.23 -8.83 -1.78
N ASN A 80 -0.02 -8.97 -3.08
CA ASN A 80 -0.99 -8.15 -3.80
C ASN A 80 -2.42 -8.36 -3.27
N SER A 81 -2.87 -9.61 -3.15
CA SER A 81 -4.19 -9.93 -2.59
C SER A 81 -4.33 -9.43 -1.15
N ILE A 82 -3.34 -9.69 -0.28
CA ILE A 82 -3.35 -9.17 1.10
C ILE A 82 -3.49 -7.65 1.11
N SER A 83 -2.74 -6.94 0.29
CA SER A 83 -2.75 -5.48 0.25
C SER A 83 -4.13 -4.94 -0.17
N LEU A 84 -4.76 -5.58 -1.14
CA LEU A 84 -6.09 -5.19 -1.62
C LEU A 84 -7.18 -5.49 -0.56
N PHE A 85 -7.15 -6.66 0.07
CA PHE A 85 -8.06 -7.01 1.16
C PHE A 85 -7.86 -6.13 2.39
N LEU A 86 -6.61 -5.83 2.78
CA LEU A 86 -6.32 -4.89 3.87
C LEU A 86 -6.88 -3.51 3.55
N MET A 87 -6.76 -3.04 2.30
CA MET A 87 -7.31 -1.75 1.89
C MET A 87 -8.84 -1.72 1.95
N ALA A 88 -9.49 -2.79 1.49
CA ALA A 88 -10.93 -2.98 1.63
C ALA A 88 -11.36 -2.97 3.10
N TRP A 89 -10.64 -3.71 3.94
CA TRP A 89 -10.90 -3.77 5.37
C TRP A 89 -10.69 -2.42 6.08
N ILE A 90 -9.59 -1.71 5.82
CA ILE A 90 -9.33 -0.38 6.38
C ILE A 90 -10.45 0.58 6.00
N SER A 91 -10.98 0.48 4.77
CA SER A 91 -12.11 1.28 4.31
C SER A 91 -13.39 1.00 5.09
N ILE A 92 -13.72 -0.28 5.31
CA ILE A 92 -14.85 -0.70 6.17
C ILE A 92 -14.63 -0.22 7.62
N GLU A 93 -13.45 -0.44 8.17
CA GLU A 93 -13.13 -0.05 9.55
C GLU A 93 -13.34 1.45 9.75
N ARG A 94 -12.87 2.28 8.80
CA ARG A 94 -13.08 3.74 8.84
C ARG A 94 -14.54 4.11 8.76
N HIS A 95 -15.28 3.46 7.87
CA HIS A 95 -16.70 3.65 7.70
C HIS A 95 -17.46 3.39 9.02
N ILE A 96 -17.19 2.26 9.67
CA ILE A 96 -17.80 1.90 10.96
C ILE A 96 -17.44 2.93 12.05
N ILE A 97 -16.15 3.30 12.17
CA ILE A 97 -15.68 4.26 13.19
C ILE A 97 -16.34 5.63 13.02
N ILE A 98 -16.56 6.08 11.78
CA ILE A 98 -17.15 7.40 11.50
C ILE A 98 -18.67 7.38 11.69
N PHE A 99 -19.34 6.28 11.32
CA PHE A 99 -20.80 6.24 11.28
C PHE A 99 -21.47 5.69 12.52
N HIS A 100 -20.78 4.80 13.24
CA HIS A 100 -21.32 4.13 14.41
C HIS A 100 -20.38 4.25 15.62
N PRO A 101 -20.01 5.49 16.03
CA PRO A 101 -19.12 5.68 17.18
C PRO A 101 -19.71 5.04 18.45
N HIS A 102 -21.03 5.16 18.66
CA HIS A 102 -21.71 4.60 19.84
C HIS A 102 -21.87 3.07 19.79
N ALA A 103 -22.14 2.47 18.63
CA ALA A 103 -22.28 1.02 18.53
C ALA A 103 -20.95 0.28 18.82
N MET A 104 -19.81 0.91 18.48
CA MET A 104 -18.48 0.38 18.81
C MET A 104 -18.03 0.64 20.25
N LEU A 105 -18.68 1.56 20.98
CA LEU A 105 -18.28 1.93 22.35
C LEU A 105 -18.81 0.95 23.41
N HIS A 106 -19.90 0.23 23.16
CA HIS A 106 -20.59 -0.54 24.20
C HIS A 106 -19.99 -1.93 24.49
N ALA A 107 -19.15 -2.47 23.60
CA ALA A 107 -18.54 -3.79 23.77
C ALA A 107 -17.06 -3.78 23.33
N SER A 108 -16.17 -3.55 24.30
CA SER A 108 -14.71 -3.51 24.11
C SER A 108 -14.14 -4.80 23.47
N TRP A 109 -14.78 -5.95 23.71
CA TRP A 109 -14.37 -7.24 23.13
C TRP A 109 -14.67 -7.34 21.63
N ARG A 110 -15.88 -6.96 21.18
CA ARG A 110 -16.25 -6.97 19.75
C ARG A 110 -15.30 -6.09 18.95
N LYS A 111 -14.99 -4.92 19.49
CA LYS A 111 -14.03 -3.99 18.90
C LYS A 111 -12.65 -4.62 18.67
N ARG A 112 -12.16 -5.42 19.62
CA ARG A 112 -10.87 -6.10 19.52
C ARG A 112 -10.92 -7.22 18.48
N ILE A 113 -11.98 -8.03 18.48
CA ILE A 113 -12.14 -9.11 17.51
C ILE A 113 -12.20 -8.55 16.09
N PHE A 114 -13.12 -7.63 15.79
CA PHE A 114 -13.22 -7.11 14.42
C PHE A 114 -11.91 -6.46 13.95
N HIS A 115 -11.27 -5.66 14.80
CA HIS A 115 -10.07 -4.92 14.42
C HIS A 115 -8.84 -5.80 14.16
N PHE A 116 -8.68 -6.92 14.86
CA PHE A 116 -7.51 -7.79 14.73
C PHE A 116 -7.78 -9.06 13.93
N LEU A 117 -8.95 -9.69 14.11
CA LEU A 117 -9.26 -10.98 13.49
C LEU A 117 -9.30 -10.88 11.96
N ILE A 118 -9.87 -9.80 11.41
CA ILE A 118 -10.04 -9.69 9.96
C ILE A 118 -8.71 -9.42 9.25
N PRO A 119 -7.84 -8.50 9.70
CA PRO A 119 -6.50 -8.39 9.15
C PRO A 119 -5.72 -9.70 9.25
N ILE A 120 -5.80 -10.41 10.39
CA ILE A 120 -5.14 -11.71 10.56
C ILE A 120 -5.68 -12.74 9.57
N PHE A 121 -7.00 -12.78 9.37
CA PHE A 121 -7.62 -13.64 8.37
C PHE A 121 -7.09 -13.32 6.97
N CYS A 122 -7.05 -12.05 6.56
CA CYS A 122 -6.48 -11.65 5.26
C CYS A 122 -5.00 -12.06 5.12
N LEU A 123 -4.21 -11.90 6.19
CA LEU A 123 -2.79 -12.25 6.22
C LEU A 123 -2.53 -13.76 6.10
N ILE A 124 -3.47 -14.61 6.52
CA ILE A 124 -3.33 -16.07 6.47
C ILE A 124 -3.97 -16.64 5.22
N TRP A 125 -5.17 -16.17 4.86
CA TRP A 125 -5.98 -16.70 3.77
C TRP A 125 -5.24 -16.62 2.43
N ALA A 126 -4.79 -15.43 2.02
CA ALA A 126 -4.21 -15.23 0.70
C ALA A 126 -2.92 -16.06 0.48
N PRO A 127 -1.92 -16.04 1.38
CA PRO A 127 -0.74 -16.91 1.24
C PRO A 127 -1.07 -18.39 1.19
N LEU A 128 -2.03 -18.83 2.01
CA LEU A 128 -2.44 -20.23 2.05
C LEU A 128 -3.14 -20.65 0.75
N PHE A 129 -4.06 -19.81 0.26
CA PHE A 129 -4.76 -20.05 -1.00
C PHE A 129 -3.77 -20.18 -2.16
N PHE A 130 -2.90 -19.19 -2.35
CA PHE A 130 -1.90 -19.22 -3.43
C PHE A 130 -0.88 -20.35 -3.24
N PHE A 131 -0.53 -20.71 -1.99
CA PHE A 131 0.35 -21.85 -1.76
C PHE A 131 -0.28 -23.15 -2.26
N VAL A 132 -1.56 -23.37 -1.98
CA VAL A 132 -2.28 -24.56 -2.45
C VAL A 132 -2.39 -24.55 -3.98
N VAL A 133 -2.80 -23.45 -4.61
CA VAL A 133 -3.06 -23.43 -6.06
C VAL A 133 -1.80 -23.36 -6.92
N VAL A 134 -0.72 -22.74 -6.43
CA VAL A 134 0.55 -22.59 -7.19
C VAL A 134 1.54 -23.72 -6.88
N VAL A 135 1.69 -24.10 -5.61
CA VAL A 135 2.76 -25.02 -5.17
C VAL A 135 2.29 -26.47 -5.12
N ILE A 136 1.11 -26.73 -4.54
CA ILE A 136 0.66 -28.10 -4.25
C ILE A 136 -0.18 -28.70 -5.38
N ASN A 137 -0.87 -27.85 -6.16
CA ASN A 137 -1.95 -28.27 -7.05
C ASN A 137 -1.59 -29.50 -7.91
N PRO A 138 -2.19 -30.67 -7.65
CA PRO A 138 -1.83 -31.91 -8.33
C PRO A 138 -2.43 -32.01 -9.73
N GLN A 139 -3.40 -31.15 -10.08
CA GLN A 139 -4.13 -31.25 -11.34
C GLN A 139 -3.32 -30.75 -12.53
N CYS A 140 -2.22 -30.05 -12.30
CA CYS A 140 -1.47 -29.46 -13.39
C CYS A 140 -0.01 -29.15 -12.99
N THR A 141 0.91 -29.18 -13.97
CA THR A 141 2.34 -28.93 -13.74
C THR A 141 2.72 -27.56 -14.28
N ASN A 142 3.36 -26.72 -13.47
CA ASN A 142 3.83 -25.42 -13.93
C ASN A 142 4.93 -25.57 -14.99
N VAL A 143 4.71 -24.98 -16.16
CA VAL A 143 5.72 -24.83 -17.21
C VAL A 143 6.12 -23.36 -17.22
N TRP A 144 7.34 -23.08 -16.74
CA TRP A 144 7.85 -21.73 -16.62
C TRP A 144 8.57 -21.28 -17.88
N ASP A 145 8.28 -20.06 -18.33
CA ASP A 145 9.03 -19.39 -19.39
C ASP A 145 9.87 -18.26 -18.79
N TYR A 146 11.19 -18.48 -18.75
CA TYR A 146 12.15 -17.52 -18.18
C TYR A 146 12.37 -16.28 -19.05
N ASN A 147 11.83 -16.27 -20.28
CA ASN A 147 11.87 -15.13 -21.19
C ASN A 147 10.62 -14.27 -21.11
N LEU A 148 9.68 -14.61 -20.21
CA LEU A 148 8.52 -13.79 -19.90
C LEU A 148 8.70 -13.14 -18.53
N ILE A 149 8.10 -11.97 -18.37
CA ILE A 149 7.97 -11.33 -17.07
C ILE A 149 7.20 -12.28 -16.13
N THR A 150 7.53 -12.25 -14.83
CA THR A 150 6.95 -13.12 -13.80
C THR A 150 7.01 -14.62 -14.13
N CYS A 151 8.01 -15.08 -14.90
CA CYS A 151 8.16 -16.49 -15.31
C CYS A 151 7.01 -17.07 -16.16
N GLY A 152 6.18 -16.22 -16.76
CA GLY A 152 5.01 -16.63 -17.53
C GLY A 152 3.75 -16.78 -16.68
N ILE A 153 2.81 -17.60 -17.16
CA ILE A 153 1.48 -17.75 -16.58
C ILE A 153 1.45 -19.03 -15.72
N PRO A 154 1.07 -18.96 -14.43
CA PRO A 154 1.02 -20.15 -13.60
C PRO A 154 -0.07 -21.09 -14.06
N CYS A 155 0.17 -22.38 -13.90
CA CYS A 155 -0.63 -23.41 -14.54
C CYS A 155 -2.09 -23.44 -14.08
N TYR A 156 -2.40 -23.00 -12.85
CA TYR A 156 -3.78 -22.91 -12.39
C TYR A 156 -4.66 -21.98 -13.25
N PHE A 157 -4.05 -21.11 -14.06
CA PHE A 157 -4.78 -20.29 -15.04
C PHE A 157 -5.45 -21.12 -16.15
N THR A 158 -5.05 -22.37 -16.34
CA THR A 158 -5.71 -23.29 -17.28
C THR A 158 -7.01 -23.88 -16.71
N ILE A 159 -7.19 -23.79 -15.39
CA ILE A 159 -8.35 -24.34 -14.67
C ILE A 159 -9.36 -23.21 -14.46
N ASN A 160 -10.35 -23.14 -15.35
CA ASN A 160 -11.31 -22.02 -15.42
C ASN A 160 -11.97 -21.69 -14.07
N ILE A 161 -12.34 -22.70 -13.28
CA ILE A 161 -12.99 -22.47 -11.97
C ILE A 161 -12.05 -21.75 -10.98
N LEU A 162 -10.74 -22.05 -10.99
CA LEU A 162 -9.77 -21.40 -10.12
C LEU A 162 -9.48 -19.97 -10.57
N VAL A 163 -9.41 -19.74 -11.88
CA VAL A 163 -9.24 -18.39 -12.45
C VAL A 163 -10.41 -17.49 -12.11
N GLN A 164 -11.64 -17.98 -12.29
CA GLN A 164 -12.83 -17.21 -11.96
C GLN A 164 -12.91 -16.93 -10.47
N PHE A 165 -12.54 -17.89 -9.63
CA PHE A 165 -12.50 -17.71 -8.19
C PHE A 165 -11.48 -16.64 -7.78
N ASP A 166 -10.23 -16.77 -8.22
CA ASP A 166 -9.14 -15.79 -7.97
C ASP A 166 -9.56 -14.38 -8.43
N PHE A 167 -10.03 -14.25 -9.67
CA PHE A 167 -10.46 -12.96 -10.20
C PHE A 167 -11.63 -12.34 -9.41
N ILE A 168 -12.67 -13.12 -9.11
CA ILE A 168 -13.87 -12.60 -8.44
C ILE A 168 -13.57 -12.28 -6.97
N PHE A 169 -12.94 -13.20 -6.25
CA PHE A 169 -12.75 -13.09 -4.80
C PHE A 169 -11.53 -12.25 -4.43
N ASP A 170 -10.40 -12.42 -5.10
CA ASP A 170 -9.16 -11.73 -4.72
C ASP A 170 -9.04 -10.34 -5.36
N ILE A 171 -9.75 -10.06 -6.45
CA ILE A 171 -9.67 -8.76 -7.17
C ILE A 171 -11.00 -8.00 -7.14
N VAL A 172 -12.05 -8.53 -7.77
CA VAL A 172 -13.32 -7.79 -7.97
C VAL A 172 -13.99 -7.47 -6.64
N PHE A 173 -14.09 -8.44 -5.74
CA PHE A 173 -14.79 -8.29 -4.46
C PHE A 173 -14.17 -7.19 -3.56
N PRO A 174 -12.84 -7.16 -3.31
CA PRO A 174 -12.21 -6.06 -2.60
C PRO A 174 -12.41 -4.69 -3.26
N ILE A 175 -12.31 -4.61 -4.59
CA ILE A 175 -12.49 -3.35 -5.33
C ILE A 175 -13.91 -2.81 -5.15
N ILE A 176 -14.94 -3.67 -5.24
CA ILE A 176 -16.33 -3.27 -5.01
C ILE A 176 -16.52 -2.75 -3.58
N ILE A 177 -15.94 -3.44 -2.58
CA ILE A 177 -15.99 -2.99 -1.18
C ILE A 177 -15.35 -1.61 -1.03
N ILE A 178 -14.14 -1.42 -1.59
CA ILE A 178 -13.44 -0.13 -1.56
C ILE A 178 -14.32 0.94 -2.20
N MET A 179 -14.88 0.68 -3.38
CA MET A 179 -15.73 1.63 -4.09
C MET A 179 -16.97 2.03 -3.28
N ILE A 180 -17.72 1.06 -2.74
CA ILE A 180 -18.93 1.30 -1.94
C ILE A 180 -18.59 2.07 -0.64
N ALA A 181 -17.52 1.67 0.04
CA ALA A 181 -17.08 2.32 1.27
C ALA A 181 -16.69 3.78 1.02
N ASN A 182 -15.95 4.06 -0.06
CA ASN A 182 -15.57 5.44 -0.42
C ASN A 182 -16.76 6.29 -0.85
N LEU A 183 -17.65 5.74 -1.69
CA LEU A 183 -18.84 6.45 -2.15
C LEU A 183 -19.69 6.86 -0.94
N THR A 184 -19.92 5.94 -0.01
CA THR A 184 -20.73 6.21 1.18
C THR A 184 -20.07 7.23 2.11
N LEU A 185 -18.74 7.20 2.23
CA LEU A 185 -17.97 8.20 2.97
C LEU A 185 -18.11 9.60 2.36
N VAL A 186 -18.00 9.73 1.04
CA VAL A 186 -18.16 11.00 0.32
C VAL A 186 -19.57 11.56 0.50
N ILE A 187 -20.61 10.75 0.23
CA ILE A 187 -22.02 11.16 0.36
C ILE A 187 -22.27 11.74 1.76
N ARG A 188 -21.84 11.03 2.80
CA ARG A 188 -22.14 11.46 4.17
C ARG A 188 -21.31 12.64 4.65
N VAL A 189 -20.08 12.78 4.15
CA VAL A 189 -19.30 14.01 4.34
C VAL A 189 -20.11 15.16 3.76
N LEU A 190 -20.61 15.07 2.52
CA LEU A 190 -21.44 16.13 1.94
C LEU A 190 -22.71 16.42 2.76
N SER A 191 -23.38 15.41 3.32
CA SER A 191 -24.60 15.60 4.11
C SER A 191 -24.39 16.23 5.50
N ARG A 192 -23.24 16.06 6.16
CA ARG A 192 -23.01 16.47 7.57
C ARG A 192 -22.20 17.76 7.75
N ARG A 193 -22.42 18.74 6.88
CA ARG A 193 -21.62 19.97 6.78
C ARG A 193 -21.59 20.86 8.04
N GLN A 194 -22.52 20.69 8.99
CA GLN A 194 -22.67 21.57 10.17
C GLN A 194 -22.15 21.03 11.52
N ALA A 195 -21.56 19.83 11.59
CA ALA A 195 -21.13 19.28 12.88
C ALA A 195 -19.75 19.83 13.35
N VAL A 196 -19.65 20.19 14.65
CA VAL A 196 -18.49 20.81 15.32
C VAL A 196 -17.15 20.03 15.15
N ASN A 197 -17.19 18.73 14.85
CA ASN A 197 -15.99 17.91 14.62
C ASN A 197 -15.58 17.76 13.13
N TRP A 198 -16.13 18.56 12.23
CA TRP A 198 -15.93 18.47 10.77
C TRP A 198 -14.45 18.47 10.34
N ARG A 199 -13.64 19.40 10.87
CA ARG A 199 -12.24 19.58 10.44
C ARG A 199 -11.37 18.33 10.65
N ARG A 200 -11.60 17.59 11.74
CA ARG A 200 -10.85 16.38 12.07
C ARG A 200 -11.25 15.20 11.18
N HIS A 201 -12.54 15.04 10.92
CA HIS A 201 -13.07 13.98 10.06
C HIS A 201 -12.66 14.18 8.60
N ARG A 202 -12.67 15.43 8.11
CA ARG A 202 -12.29 15.75 6.73
C ARG A 202 -10.88 15.25 6.37
N LYS A 203 -9.89 15.47 7.23
CA LYS A 203 -8.50 15.04 6.97
C LYS A 203 -8.39 13.52 6.85
N MET A 204 -9.06 12.79 7.74
CA MET A 204 -9.05 11.34 7.77
C MET A 204 -9.77 10.73 6.55
N VAL A 205 -10.90 11.34 6.13
CA VAL A 205 -11.62 10.91 4.93
C VAL A 205 -10.81 11.22 3.67
N LEU A 206 -10.22 12.42 3.57
CA LEU A 206 -9.40 12.79 2.42
C LEU A 206 -8.22 11.82 2.24
N GLN A 207 -7.56 11.45 3.34
CA GLN A 207 -6.47 10.47 3.31
C GLN A 207 -6.94 9.12 2.76
N LEU A 208 -8.04 8.57 3.30
CA LEU A 208 -8.56 7.28 2.85
C LEU A 208 -9.00 7.33 1.39
N TRP A 209 -9.59 8.46 0.98
CA TRP A 209 -10.00 8.67 -0.40
C TRP A 209 -8.79 8.66 -1.34
N ILE A 210 -7.71 9.38 -1.02
CA ILE A 210 -6.49 9.40 -1.84
C ILE A 210 -5.91 7.98 -1.99
N VAL A 211 -5.79 7.23 -0.88
CA VAL A 211 -5.26 5.86 -0.95
C VAL A 211 -6.21 4.94 -1.72
N SER A 212 -7.51 5.04 -1.50
CA SER A 212 -8.47 4.22 -2.24
C SER A 212 -8.48 4.53 -3.72
N SER A 213 -8.38 5.81 -4.10
CA SER A 213 -8.26 6.25 -5.48
C SER A 213 -6.97 5.73 -6.12
N LEU A 214 -5.88 5.60 -5.36
CA LEU A 214 -4.67 4.94 -5.81
C LEU A 214 -4.97 3.49 -6.21
N TYR A 215 -5.52 2.68 -5.29
CA TYR A 215 -5.81 1.28 -5.57
C TYR A 215 -6.82 1.12 -6.71
N MET A 216 -7.93 1.86 -6.70
CA MET A 216 -8.92 1.80 -7.77
C MET A 216 -8.32 2.24 -9.11
N GLY A 217 -7.58 3.35 -9.15
CA GLY A 217 -7.01 3.86 -10.41
C GLY A 217 -6.04 2.89 -11.09
N PHE A 218 -5.27 2.14 -10.29
CA PHE A 218 -4.29 1.18 -10.80
C PHE A 218 -4.87 -0.22 -11.06
N TRP A 219 -5.83 -0.70 -10.27
CA TRP A 219 -6.43 -2.03 -10.45
C TRP A 219 -7.60 -2.07 -11.45
N LEU A 220 -8.38 -0.99 -11.55
CA LEU A 220 -9.61 -0.98 -12.34
C LEU A 220 -9.38 -1.18 -13.85
N PRO A 221 -8.32 -0.62 -14.49
CA PRO A 221 -8.04 -0.90 -15.90
C PRO A 221 -7.84 -2.41 -16.16
N THR A 222 -6.99 -3.07 -15.37
CA THR A 222 -6.74 -4.52 -15.48
C THR A 222 -8.01 -5.32 -15.22
N THR A 223 -8.80 -4.92 -14.22
CA THR A 223 -10.06 -5.60 -13.87
C THR A 223 -11.09 -5.50 -14.99
N ILE A 224 -11.24 -4.33 -15.62
CA ILE A 224 -12.17 -4.14 -16.75
C ILE A 224 -11.72 -4.98 -17.94
N THR A 225 -10.44 -4.94 -18.30
CA THR A 225 -9.90 -5.75 -19.40
C THR A 225 -10.15 -7.23 -19.19
N GLN A 226 -9.85 -7.76 -17.99
CA GLN A 226 -10.10 -9.16 -17.65
C GLN A 226 -11.59 -9.52 -17.69
N LEU A 227 -12.47 -8.63 -17.20
CA LEU A 227 -13.91 -8.86 -17.27
C LEU A 227 -14.43 -8.94 -18.72
N ILE A 228 -13.93 -8.07 -19.61
CA ILE A 228 -14.25 -8.11 -21.05
C ILE A 228 -13.72 -9.40 -21.67
N GLN A 229 -12.50 -9.82 -21.34
CA GLN A 229 -11.92 -11.07 -21.81
C GLN A 229 -12.76 -12.29 -21.39
N MET A 230 -13.28 -12.30 -20.17
CA MET A 230 -14.10 -13.41 -19.66
C MET A 230 -15.52 -13.45 -20.23
N THR A 231 -16.09 -12.30 -20.62
CA THR A 231 -17.52 -12.19 -20.95
C THR A 231 -17.82 -11.94 -22.43
N ILE A 232 -16.98 -11.16 -23.11
CA ILE A 232 -17.28 -10.65 -24.46
C ILE A 232 -16.25 -11.16 -25.48
N MET A 233 -14.95 -10.94 -25.24
CA MET A 233 -13.91 -11.16 -26.23
C MET A 233 -12.59 -11.61 -25.58
N PRO A 234 -12.28 -12.92 -25.58
CA PRO A 234 -11.10 -13.48 -24.90
C PRO A 234 -9.75 -12.90 -25.34
N THR A 235 -9.65 -12.40 -26.57
CA THR A 235 -8.42 -11.83 -27.14
C THR A 235 -8.27 -10.32 -26.91
N PHE A 236 -9.24 -9.68 -26.24
CA PHE A 236 -9.25 -8.23 -26.06
C PHE A 236 -8.01 -7.75 -25.29
N MET A 237 -7.17 -6.91 -25.92
CA MET A 237 -5.98 -6.29 -25.32
C MET A 237 -4.97 -7.27 -24.69
N ILE A 238 -4.86 -8.51 -25.20
CA ILE A 238 -3.94 -9.51 -24.64
C ILE A 238 -2.48 -9.02 -24.63
N ASP A 239 -2.04 -8.32 -25.69
CA ASP A 239 -0.69 -7.76 -25.82
C ASP A 239 -0.39 -6.62 -24.82
N GLN A 240 -1.44 -5.97 -24.30
CA GLN A 240 -1.32 -4.84 -23.38
C GLN A 240 -1.49 -5.25 -21.92
N LEU A 241 -1.91 -6.49 -21.64
CA LEU A 241 -2.21 -6.97 -20.29
C LEU A 241 -0.96 -6.92 -19.40
N ALA A 242 0.21 -7.32 -19.93
CA ALA A 242 1.48 -7.24 -19.22
C ALA A 242 1.84 -5.79 -18.82
N THR A 243 1.60 -4.83 -19.73
CA THR A 243 1.80 -3.40 -19.45
C THR A 243 0.83 -2.89 -18.38
N MET A 244 -0.43 -3.33 -18.41
CA MET A 244 -1.43 -2.98 -17.40
C MET A 244 -1.09 -3.57 -16.02
N GLN A 245 -0.57 -4.80 -15.97
CA GLN A 245 -0.09 -5.41 -14.73
C GLN A 245 1.13 -4.66 -14.19
N PHE A 246 2.06 -4.25 -15.05
CA PHE A 246 3.22 -3.45 -14.64
C PHE A 246 2.81 -2.12 -13.97
N VAL A 247 1.70 -1.54 -14.42
CA VAL A 247 1.14 -0.30 -13.86
C VAL A 247 0.69 -0.48 -12.39
N ILE A 248 0.35 -1.70 -11.95
CA ILE A 248 0.00 -2.01 -10.54
C ILE A 248 1.20 -1.81 -9.60
N TYR A 249 2.43 -2.04 -10.07
CA TYR A 249 3.65 -1.81 -9.26
C TYR A 249 3.87 -0.34 -8.87
N PHE A 250 3.12 0.61 -9.43
CA PHE A 250 3.14 1.99 -8.95
C PHE A 250 2.41 2.17 -7.61
N ILE A 251 1.48 1.29 -7.25
CA ILE A 251 0.81 1.33 -5.95
C ILE A 251 1.85 1.28 -4.83
N PRO A 252 2.75 0.27 -4.76
CA PRO A 252 3.68 0.19 -3.66
C PRO A 252 4.70 1.33 -3.63
N LEU A 253 5.05 1.91 -4.77
CA LEU A 253 5.94 3.06 -4.87
C LEU A 253 5.30 4.35 -4.32
N LEU A 254 4.00 4.55 -4.57
CA LEU A 254 3.29 5.78 -4.20
C LEU A 254 2.71 5.74 -2.78
N LEU A 255 2.43 4.55 -2.26
CA LEU A 255 1.77 4.37 -0.97
C LEU A 255 2.53 5.01 0.22
N PRO A 256 3.86 4.86 0.37
CA PRO A 256 4.61 5.51 1.45
C PRO A 256 4.50 7.04 1.42
N MET A 257 4.45 7.65 0.23
CA MET A 257 4.27 9.09 0.08
C MET A 257 2.90 9.56 0.57
N ILE A 258 1.86 8.82 0.20
CA ILE A 258 0.50 9.12 0.66
C ILE A 258 0.39 8.88 2.17
N CYS A 259 0.98 7.81 2.69
CA CYS A 259 1.05 7.53 4.12
C CYS A 259 1.88 8.55 4.92
N LEU A 260 2.88 9.20 4.30
CA LEU A 260 3.55 10.33 4.93
C LEU A 260 2.58 11.51 5.08
N SER A 261 1.83 11.83 4.01
CA SER A 261 0.84 12.94 4.02
C SER A 261 -0.28 12.73 5.05
N ALA A 262 -0.57 11.46 5.35
CA ALA A 262 -1.51 11.03 6.38
C ALA A 262 -1.06 11.29 7.82
N LEU A 263 0.24 11.47 8.04
CA LEU A 263 0.85 11.59 9.37
C LEU A 263 1.34 13.03 9.57
N PRO A 264 0.44 14.00 9.81
CA PRO A 264 0.82 15.41 9.92
C PRO A 264 1.78 15.68 11.08
N GLU A 265 1.71 14.88 12.15
CA GLU A 265 2.66 14.95 13.27
C GLU A 265 4.08 14.62 12.80
N LEU A 266 4.25 13.62 11.93
CA LEU A 266 5.54 13.24 11.35
C LEU A 266 6.02 14.28 10.34
N VAL A 267 5.15 14.73 9.43
CA VAL A 267 5.48 15.79 8.46
C VAL A 267 5.94 17.05 9.18
N LYS A 268 5.26 17.46 10.25
CA LYS A 268 5.66 18.61 11.06
C LYS A 268 7.06 18.43 11.65
N LYS A 269 7.35 17.26 12.25
CA LYS A 269 8.69 16.97 12.80
C LYS A 269 9.79 17.00 11.74
N ILE A 270 9.54 16.44 10.56
CA ILE A 270 10.49 16.47 9.43
C ILE A 270 10.72 17.91 8.99
N MET A 271 9.66 18.70 8.82
CA MET A 271 9.76 20.10 8.42
C MET A 271 10.48 20.97 9.46
N ASP A 272 10.22 20.74 10.75
CA ASP A 272 10.88 21.45 11.84
C ASP A 272 12.37 21.10 11.90
N PHE A 273 12.74 19.83 11.69
CA PHE A 273 14.14 19.39 11.58
C PHE A 273 14.86 20.05 10.39
N ILE A 274 14.22 20.10 9.21
CA ILE A 274 14.79 20.76 8.02
C ILE A 274 14.98 22.27 8.26
N ARG A 275 13.99 22.94 8.88
CA ARG A 275 14.06 24.37 9.22
C ARG A 275 15.16 24.67 10.24
N PHE A 276 15.32 23.83 11.26
CA PHE A 276 16.38 23.96 12.25
C PHE A 276 17.76 23.86 11.60
N ARG A 277 17.97 22.88 10.71
CA ARG A 277 19.23 22.73 9.97
C ARG A 277 19.55 23.94 9.10
N ARG A 278 18.54 24.53 8.43
CA ARG A 278 18.74 25.77 7.65
C ARG A 278 19.18 26.96 8.51
N ARG A 279 18.65 27.11 9.72
CA ARG A 279 19.05 28.21 10.62
C ARG A 279 20.51 28.11 11.08
N ASN A 280 21.01 26.89 11.30
CA ASN A 280 22.39 26.70 11.75
C ASN A 280 23.43 26.86 10.64
N VAL A 281 23.04 26.74 9.36
CA VAL A 281 23.95 26.88 8.21
C VAL A 281 24.11 28.35 7.78
N ILE A 282 23.12 29.21 8.06
CA ILE A 282 23.15 30.65 7.71
C ILE A 282 23.62 31.50 8.90
N ASN A 283 24.54 30.97 9.72
CA ASN A 283 25.45 31.84 10.47
C ASN A 283 26.63 32.15 9.55
N VAL A 284 26.36 32.97 8.53
CA VAL A 284 27.41 33.60 7.75
C VAL A 284 28.15 34.49 8.75
N VAL A 285 29.40 34.14 9.04
CA VAL A 285 30.33 35.04 9.70
C VAL A 285 30.37 36.29 8.84
N THR A 286 29.59 37.31 9.22
CA THR A 286 29.78 38.65 8.72
C THR A 286 31.17 39.06 9.19
N PHE A 287 32.14 38.88 8.31
CA PHE A 287 33.48 39.42 8.48
C PHE A 287 33.30 40.92 8.53
N ASN A 288 33.25 41.46 9.75
CA ASN A 288 33.22 42.88 9.95
C ASN A 288 34.58 43.41 9.50
N ARG A 289 34.63 43.96 8.28
CA ARG A 289 35.87 44.52 7.70
C ARG A 289 36.34 45.77 8.45
N ASP A 290 35.46 46.35 9.26
CA ASP A 290 35.72 47.53 10.06
C ASP A 290 35.30 47.29 11.52
N ALA A 291 36.19 46.70 12.31
CA ALA A 291 36.30 47.07 13.71
C ALA A 291 37.69 46.69 14.25
N ARG A 292 38.53 47.71 14.40
CA ARG A 292 39.18 47.90 15.69
C ARG A 292 38.08 47.82 16.75
N GLN A 293 38.18 46.83 17.64
CA GLN A 293 37.38 46.66 18.85
C GLN A 293 35.87 46.51 18.68
N THR A 294 35.38 45.28 18.74
CA THR A 294 34.05 45.00 19.30
C THR A 294 34.13 43.84 20.28
N VAL A 295 33.60 44.10 21.49
CA VAL A 295 33.53 43.19 22.64
C VAL A 295 32.53 42.06 22.33
N PRO A 296 32.85 40.79 22.64
CA PRO A 296 31.92 39.70 22.46
C PRO A 296 30.80 39.76 23.50
N ILE A 297 29.58 40.06 23.06
CA ILE A 297 28.37 39.82 23.87
C ILE A 297 28.02 38.34 23.73
N VAL A 298 28.38 37.57 24.76
CA VAL A 298 27.98 36.17 24.91
C VAL A 298 26.53 36.15 25.37
N ILE A 299 25.61 35.91 24.44
CA ILE A 299 24.23 35.57 24.80
C ILE A 299 24.23 34.08 25.16
N VAL A 300 24.31 33.81 26.46
CA VAL A 300 24.02 32.50 27.04
C VAL A 300 22.52 32.26 26.92
N ARG A 301 22.13 31.12 26.36
CA ARG A 301 20.74 30.64 26.31
C ARG A 301 20.64 29.29 26.99
#